data_AF-A0A227J309-F1
#
_entry.id   AF-A0A227J309-F1
#
_cell.length_a   1.000
_cell.length_b   1.000
_cell.length_c   1.000
_cell.angle_alpha   90.00
_cell.angle_beta   90.00
_cell.angle_gamma   90.00
#
_symmetry.space_group_name_H-M   'P 1'
#
loop_
_entity.id
_entity.type
_entity.pdbx_description
1 polymer ?
#
loop_
_entity_poly.entity_id
_entity_poly.type
_entity_poly.pdbx_seq_one_letter_code
_entity_poly.pdbx_strand_id
1 'polypeptide(L)' 'MSINIKWDGDCRFKVSTEGGFTFNVDATSETAPCPTEVLLSALGSCSATDVVLLLQDQGFEVKG' A
#
# COMPACT_ATOMS: atom_id res chain seq x y z
N MET A 1 3.09 -7.03 12.78
CA MET A 1 2.82 -5.88 11.88
C MET A 1 2.94 -4.61 12.68
N SER A 2 4.16 -4.10 12.76
CA SER A 2 4.46 -2.75 13.24
C SER A 2 4.68 -1.81 12.06
N ILE A 3 4.16 -0.58 12.17
CA ILE A 3 4.36 0.50 11.20
C ILE A 3 4.85 1.72 11.98
N ASN A 4 5.96 2.29 11.55
CA ASN A 4 6.46 3.56 12.06
C ASN A 4 6.10 4.68 11.08
N ILE A 5 5.51 5.75 11.58
CA ILE A 5 5.17 6.94 10.80
C ILE A 5 5.94 8.11 11.40
N LYS A 6 6.77 8.74 10.57
CA LYS A 6 7.55 9.91 10.96
C LYS A 6 7.13 11.10 10.12
N TRP A 7 6.79 12.21 10.77
CA TRP A 7 6.56 13.47 10.09
C TRP A 7 7.87 14.03 9.54
N ASP A 8 7.86 14.47 8.28
CA ASP A 8 9.03 14.98 7.55
C ASP A 8 8.90 16.49 7.20
N GLY A 9 7.96 17.18 7.85
CA GLY A 9 7.61 18.58 7.57
C GLY A 9 6.37 18.74 6.69
N ASP A 10 5.75 19.92 6.76
CA ASP A 10 4.50 20.26 6.05
C ASP A 10 3.41 19.18 6.24
N CYS A 11 2.79 18.72 5.15
CA CYS A 11 1.80 17.65 5.11
C CYS A 11 2.39 16.28 4.75
N ARG A 12 3.71 16.08 4.90
CA ARG A 12 4.44 14.91 4.43
C ARG A 12 4.90 13.99 5.56
N PHE A 13 4.85 12.70 5.29
CA PHE A 13 5.20 11.64 6.24
C PHE A 13 6.04 10.57 5.55
N LYS A 14 7.05 10.07 6.25
CA LYS A 14 7.78 8.86 5.88
C LYS A 14 7.25 7.68 6.69
N VAL A 15 6.79 6.65 5.98
CA VAL A 15 6.31 5.39 6.56
C VAL A 15 7.42 4.35 6.46
N SER A 16 7.65 3.60 7.54
CA SER A 16 8.56 2.46 7.57
C SER A 16 7.83 1.23 8.08
N THR A 17 7.90 0.12 7.35
CA THR A 17 7.29 -1.16 7.74
C THR A 17 8.28 -2.03 8.50
N GLU A 18 7.76 -2.99 9.28
CA GLU A 18 8.57 -3.98 10.01
C GLU A 18 9.54 -4.76 9.11
N GLY A 19 9.23 -4.94 7.82
CA GLY A 19 10.11 -5.58 6.84
C GLY A 19 11.24 -4.70 6.30
N GLY A 20 11.40 -3.47 6.81
CA GLY A 20 12.44 -2.52 6.38
C GLY A 20 12.09 -1.72 5.12
N PHE A 21 10.86 -1.84 4.59
CA PHE A 21 10.42 -1.04 3.45
C PHE A 21 10.00 0.35 3.89
N THR A 22 10.26 1.35 3.06
CA THR A 22 9.85 2.73 3.32
C THR A 22 9.18 3.37 2.12
N PHE A 23 8.19 4.21 2.38
CA PHE A 23 7.54 5.03 1.36
C PHE A 23 7.06 6.36 1.95
N ASN A 24 6.81 7.34 1.09
CA ASN A 24 6.34 8.66 1.49
C ASN A 24 4.83 8.76 1.29
N VAL A 25 4.19 9.57 2.12
CA VAL A 25 2.77 9.92 2.05
C VAL A 25 2.66 11.44 2.15
N ASP A 26 1.86 12.05 1.29
CA ASP A 26 1.71 13.50 1.22
C ASP A 26 0.23 13.87 1.18
N ALA A 27 -0.27 14.53 2.24
CA ALA A 27 -1.70 14.86 2.32
C ALA A 27 -2.15 15.89 1.27
N THR A 28 -1.24 16.58 0.59
CA THR A 28 -1.57 17.50 -0.53
C THR A 28 -1.45 16.84 -1.91
N SER A 29 -1.01 15.57 -1.98
CA SER A 29 -0.75 14.85 -3.24
C SER A 29 0.25 15.53 -4.18
N GLU A 30 1.13 16.41 -3.68
CA GLU A 30 2.10 17.13 -4.53
C GLU A 30 3.33 16.29 -4.85
N THR A 31 3.81 15.51 -3.86
CA THR A 31 5.11 14.80 -3.95
C THR A 31 5.02 13.30 -3.71
N ALA A 32 3.89 12.81 -3.17
CA ALA A 32 3.59 11.40 -2.93
C ALA A 32 2.07 11.17 -2.92
N PRO A 33 1.58 9.92 -2.98
CA PRO A 33 0.15 9.65 -2.84
C PRO A 33 -0.38 10.16 -1.50
N CYS A 34 -1.63 10.63 -1.49
CA CYS A 34 -2.28 11.02 -0.25
C CYS A 34 -2.64 9.80 0.60
N PRO A 35 -2.84 9.98 1.93
CA PRO A 35 -3.17 8.88 2.82
C PRO A 35 -4.35 8.02 2.35
N THR A 36 -5.37 8.62 1.75
CA THR A 36 -6.56 7.91 1.27
C THR A 36 -6.30 7.08 0.02
N GLU A 37 -5.41 7.52 -0.88
CA GLU A 37 -4.97 6.72 -2.03
C GLU A 37 -4.15 5.51 -1.57
N VAL A 38 -3.26 5.71 -0.60
CA VAL A 38 -2.50 4.61 0.02
C VAL A 38 -3.46 3.61 0.67
N LEU A 39 -4.44 4.08 1.45
CA LEU A 39 -5.44 3.22 2.08
C LEU A 39 -6.23 2.42 1.04
N LEU A 40 -6.72 3.08 -0.01
CA LEU A 40 -7.50 2.43 -1.06
C LEU A 40 -6.67 1.39 -1.82
N SER A 41 -5.40 1.69 -2.11
CA SER A 41 -4.49 0.74 -2.77
C SER A 41 -4.20 -0.49 -1.90
N ALA A 42 -4.02 -0.31 -0.59
CA ALA A 42 -3.82 -1.41 0.35
C ALA A 42 -5.06 -2.32 0.42
N LEU A 43 -6.26 -1.73 0.51
CA LEU A 43 -7.51 -2.50 0.49
C LEU A 43 -7.72 -3.25 -0.83
N GLY A 44 -7.50 -2.57 -1.95
CA GLY A 44 -7.65 -3.14 -3.29
C GLY A 44 -6.67 -4.29 -3.52
N SER A 45 -5.40 -4.11 -3.18
CA SER A 45 -4.37 -5.15 -3.33
C SER A 45 -4.59 -6.36 -2.42
N CYS A 46 -5.01 -6.15 -1.16
CA CYS A 46 -5.36 -7.25 -0.26
C CYS A 46 -6.50 -8.09 -0.84
N SER A 47 -7.59 -7.44 -1.28
CA SER A 47 -8.76 -8.14 -1.84
C SER A 47 -8.43 -8.83 -3.17
N ALA A 48 -7.66 -8.17 -4.06
CA ALA A 48 -7.28 -8.75 -5.34
C ALA A 48 -6.35 -9.96 -5.17
N THR A 49 -5.49 -9.95 -4.14
CA THR A 49 -4.62 -11.09 -3.82
C THR A 49 -5.44 -12.33 -3.53
N ASP A 50 -6.49 -12.23 -2.71
CA ASP A 50 -7.37 -13.36 -2.40
C ASP A 50 -8.05 -13.93 -3.66
N VAL A 51 -8.53 -13.04 -4.54
CA VAL A 51 -9.16 -13.46 -5.80
C VAL A 51 -8.17 -14.17 -6.71
N VAL A 52 -6.97 -13.62 -6.89
CA VAL A 52 -5.92 -14.21 -7.75
C VAL A 52 -5.52 -15.58 -7.22
N LEU A 53 -5.28 -15.71 -5.91
CA LEU A 53 -4.89 -16.97 -5.29
C LEU A 53 -5.98 -18.04 -5.41
N LEU A 54 -7.25 -17.66 -5.21
CA LEU A 54 -8.38 -18.58 -5.36
C LEU A 54 -8.47 -19.13 -6.80
N LEU A 55 -8.36 -18.25 -7.81
CA LEU A 55 -8.42 -18.68 -9.21
C LEU A 55 -7.25 -19.60 -9.58
N GLN A 56 -6.04 -19.31 -9.08
CA GLN A 56 -4.87 -20.15 -9.28
C GLN A 56 -5.03 -21.53 -8.61
N ASP A 57 -5.55 -21.59 -7.38
CA ASP A 57 -5.84 -22.85 -6.66
C ASP A 57 -6.87 -23.71 -7.41
N GLN A 58 -7.84 -23.07 -8.08
CA GLN A 58 -8.81 -23.73 -8.97
C GLN A 58 -8.25 -24.13 -10.34
N GLY A 59 -6.98 -23.84 -10.63
CA GLY A 59 -6.30 -24.21 -11.87
C GLY A 59 -6.54 -23.26 -13.05
N PHE A 60 -7.08 -22.07 -12.82
CA PHE A 60 -7.22 -21.06 -13.88
C PHE A 60 -5.88 -20.35 -14.15
N GLU A 61 -5.60 -20.05 -15.42
CA GLU A 61 -4.49 -19.18 -15.82
C GLU A 61 -4.89 -17.71 -15.60
N VAL A 62 -4.23 -17.02 -14.66
CA VAL A 62 -4.45 -15.60 -14.37
C VAL A 62 -3.37 -14.76 -15.05
N LYS A 63 -3.77 -13.73 -15.80
CA LYS A 63 -2.86 -12.80 -16.51
C LYS A 63 -2.79 -11.44 -15.79
N GLY A 64 -1.60 -10.84 -15.80
CA GLY A 64 -1.32 -9.50 -15.24
C GLY A 64 -1.46 -8.38 -16.26
#